data_AF-A0A970WJY3-F1
#
_entry.id   AF-A0A970WJY3-F1
#
_cell.length_a   1.000
_cell.length_b   1.000
_cell.length_c   1.000
_cell.angle_alpha   90.00
_cell.angle_beta   90.00
_cell.angle_gamma   90.00
#
_symmetry.space_group_name_H-M   'P 1'
#
loop_
_entity.id
_entity.type
_entity.pdbx_description
1 polymer ?
#
loop_
_entity_poly.entity_id
_entity_poly.type
_entity_poly.pdbx_seq_one_letter_code
_entity_poly.pdbx_strand_id
1 'polypeptide(L)' 'MSDRELPGVQELFRALSEVVEPDSLGDWFVTPNEAFGGSKPLEVIERGEIDRLWEIVYRLRSGIPG' A
#
# COMPACT_ATOMS: atom_id res chain seq x y z
N MET A 1 8.69 2.18 -19.82
CA MET A 1 8.72 3.04 -18.63
C MET A 1 9.49 2.27 -17.58
N SER A 2 10.54 2.88 -17.04
CA SER A 2 11.72 2.22 -16.49
C SER A 2 11.44 1.24 -15.36
N ASP A 3 12.14 0.11 -15.43
CA ASP A 3 12.37 -0.91 -14.41
C ASP A 3 12.68 -0.23 -13.06
N ARG A 4 11.66 -0.08 -12.22
CA ARG A 4 11.83 0.33 -10.84
C ARG A 4 11.62 -0.94 -10.05
N GLU A 5 12.72 -1.56 -9.61
CA GLU A 5 12.65 -2.62 -8.60
C GLU A 5 11.78 -2.10 -7.47
N LEU A 6 10.60 -2.67 -7.30
CA LEU A 6 9.67 -2.21 -6.30
C LEU A 6 10.34 -2.40 -4.95
N PRO A 7 10.43 -1.34 -4.15
CA PRO A 7 10.96 -1.49 -2.81
C PRO A 7 10.09 -2.52 -2.06
N GLY A 8 10.72 -3.41 -1.29
CA GLY A 8 10.01 -4.51 -0.64
C GLY A 8 8.95 -4.04 0.37
N VAL A 9 8.30 -5.02 1.02
CA VAL A 9 7.23 -4.78 2.02
C VAL A 9 7.66 -3.81 3.13
N GLN A 10 8.93 -3.82 3.54
CA GLN A 10 9.43 -2.92 4.58
C GLN A 10 9.45 -1.45 4.14
N GLU A 11 9.91 -1.15 2.94
CA GLU A 11 9.89 0.22 2.41
C GLU A 11 8.46 0.71 2.17
N LEU A 12 7.56 -0.18 1.75
CA LEU A 12 6.13 0.14 1.62
C LEU A 12 5.56 0.58 2.98
N PHE A 13 5.83 -0.20 4.03
CA PHE A 13 5.40 0.11 5.40
C PHE A 13 5.95 1.45 5.87
N ARG A 14 7.23 1.71 5.62
CA ARG A 14 7.87 2.98 5.96
C ARG A 14 7.21 4.13 5.22
N ALA A 15 7.00 3.99 3.92
CA ALA A 15 6.38 5.03 3.10
C ALA A 15 4.94 5.32 3.51
N LEU A 16 4.18 4.29 3.89
CA LEU A 16 2.85 4.40 4.47
C LEU A 16 2.88 5.12 5.82
N SER A 17 3.83 4.79 6.70
CA SER A 17 3.95 5.41 8.04
C SER A 17 4.28 6.90 8.00
N GLU A 18 4.79 7.40 6.87
CA GLU A 18 5.04 8.83 6.66
C GLU A 18 3.79 9.61 6.24
N VAL A 19 2.73 8.93 5.77
CA VAL A 19 1.49 9.56 5.29
C VAL A 19 0.25 9.19 6.11
N VAL A 20 0.29 8.07 6.83
CA VAL A 20 -0.79 7.55 7.67
C VAL A 20 -0.22 7.17 9.04
N GLU A 21 -1.02 7.34 10.09
CA GLU A 21 -0.61 6.96 11.45
C GLU A 21 -0.32 5.44 11.54
N PRO A 22 0.78 5.04 12.18
CA PRO A 22 1.20 3.64 12.23
C PRO A 22 0.19 2.72 12.93
N ASP A 23 -0.54 3.22 13.93
CA ASP A 23 -1.62 2.48 14.58
C ASP A 23 -2.76 2.15 13.61
N SER A 24 -3.09 3.08 12.69
CA SER A 24 -4.12 2.85 11.67
C SER A 24 -3.67 1.91 10.57
N LEU A 25 -2.35 1.80 10.32
CA LEU A 25 -1.83 0.87 9.32
C LEU A 25 -2.10 -0.58 9.69
N GLY A 26 -1.96 -0.94 10.98
CA GLY A 26 -2.24 -2.29 11.46
C GLY A 26 -3.66 -2.74 11.10
N ASP A 27 -4.66 -1.92 11.45
CA ASP A 27 -6.05 -2.15 11.10
C ASP A 27 -6.28 -2.11 9.59
N TRP A 28 -5.65 -1.19 8.87
CA TRP A 28 -5.79 -1.09 7.41
C TRP A 28 -5.33 -2.37 6.71
N PHE A 29 -4.22 -2.98 7.11
CA PHE A 29 -3.71 -4.22 6.51
C PHE A 29 -4.66 -5.42 6.66
N VAL A 30 -5.45 -5.45 7.74
CA VAL A 30 -6.43 -6.52 8.01
C VAL A 30 -7.85 -6.16 7.60
N THR A 31 -8.09 -4.91 7.19
CA THR A 31 -9.39 -4.40 6.75
C THR A 31 -9.58 -4.65 5.25
N PRO A 32 -10.72 -5.19 4.83
CA PRO A 32 -11.08 -5.31 3.42
C PRO A 32 -11.09 -3.93 2.75
N ASN A 33 -10.40 -3.78 1.62
CA ASN A 33 -10.35 -2.52 0.89
C ASN A 33 -10.89 -2.72 -0.54
N GLU A 34 -11.90 -1.93 -0.92
CA GLU A 34 -12.50 -1.99 -2.26
C GLU A 34 -11.48 -1.65 -3.36
N ALA A 35 -10.43 -0.89 -3.07
CA ALA A 35 -9.33 -0.64 -4.00
C ALA A 35 -8.60 -1.93 -4.44
N PHE A 36 -8.71 -3.00 -3.64
CA PHE A 36 -8.19 -4.34 -3.95
C PHE A 36 -9.31 -5.34 -4.28
N GLY A 37 -10.47 -4.85 -4.74
CA GLY A 37 -11.62 -5.70 -5.03
C GLY A 37 -12.27 -6.29 -3.77
N GLY A 38 -12.15 -5.60 -2.63
CA GLY A 38 -12.63 -6.06 -1.33
C GLY A 38 -11.67 -7.01 -0.61
N SER A 39 -10.46 -7.20 -1.13
CA SER A 39 -9.42 -7.99 -0.46
C SER A 39 -8.68 -7.16 0.58
N LYS A 40 -8.08 -7.85 1.56
CA LYS A 40 -7.24 -7.21 2.57
C LYS A 40 -5.87 -6.86 1.97
N PRO A 41 -5.28 -5.71 2.28
CA PRO A 41 -3.94 -5.37 1.79
C PRO A 41 -2.89 -6.42 2.14
N LEU A 42 -3.04 -7.10 3.30
CA LEU A 42 -2.18 -8.21 3.69
C LEU A 42 -2.25 -9.39 2.71
N GLU A 43 -3.45 -9.79 2.28
CA GLU A 43 -3.62 -10.90 1.31
C GLU A 43 -3.05 -10.55 -0.07
N VAL A 44 -3.12 -9.28 -0.46
CA VAL A 44 -2.53 -8.78 -1.71
C VAL A 44 -1.01 -8.91 -1.66
N ILE A 45 -0.39 -8.62 -0.51
CA ILE A 45 1.05 -8.85 -0.29
C ILE A 45 1.38 -10.34 -0.36
N GLU A 46 0.60 -11.21 0.29
CA GLU A 46 0.81 -12.66 0.26
C GLU A 46 0.70 -13.26 -1.15
N ARG A 47 -0.14 -12.66 -2.00
CA ARG A 47 -0.28 -13.02 -3.43
C ARG A 47 0.87 -12.51 -4.30
N GLY A 48 1.76 -11.68 -3.76
CA GLY A 48 2.85 -11.03 -4.51
C GLY A 48 2.40 -9.80 -5.29
N GLU A 49 1.19 -9.29 -5.07
CA GLU A 49 0.63 -8.13 -5.75
C GLU A 49 1.01 -6.80 -5.07
N ILE A 50 2.23 -6.71 -4.54
CA ILE A 50 2.72 -5.55 -3.77
C ILE A 50 2.71 -4.25 -4.59
N ASP A 51 2.86 -4.35 -5.92
CA ASP A 51 2.67 -3.27 -6.89
C ASP A 51 1.42 -2.43 -6.62
N ARG A 52 0.30 -3.09 -6.32
CA ARG A 52 -0.98 -2.42 -6.12
C ARG A 52 -0.98 -1.57 -4.85
N LEU A 53 -0.32 -2.04 -3.78
CA LEU A 53 -0.17 -1.23 -2.57
C LEU A 53 0.73 -0.03 -2.83
N TRP A 54 1.79 -0.20 -3.60
CA TRP A 54 2.68 0.90 -4.01
C TRP A 54 1.94 2.00 -4.77
N GLU A 55 0.98 1.64 -5.62
CA GLU A 55 0.14 2.61 -6.31
C GLU A 55 -0.66 3.48 -5.34
N ILE A 56 -1.23 2.87 -4.28
CA ILE A 56 -1.95 3.62 -3.23
C ILE A 56 -1.00 4.54 -2.46
N VAL A 57 0.18 4.05 -2.07
CA VAL A 57 1.19 4.87 -1.40
C VAL A 57 1.60 6.06 -2.26
N TYR A 58 1.80 5.82 -3.55
CA TYR A 58 2.15 6.88 -4.49
C TYR A 58 1.03 7.92 -4.60
N ARG A 59 -0.24 7.48 -4.68
CA ARG A 59 -1.40 8.39 -4.69
C ARG A 59 -1.49 9.22 -3.40
N LEU A 60 -1.37 8.58 -2.25
CA LEU A 60 -1.40 9.24 -0.94
C LEU A 60 -0.26 10.25 -0.78
N ARG A 61 0.98 9.87 -1.16
CA ARG A 61 2.14 10.77 -1.13
C ARG A 61 2.06 11.90 -2.15
N SER A 62 1.50 11.64 -3.33
CA SER A 62 1.37 12.65 -4.37
C SER A 62 0.32 13.71 -4.02
N GLY A 63 -0.52 13.48 -3.00
CA GLY A 63 -1.55 14.42 -2.56
C GLY A 63 -2.52 14.80 -3.67
N ILE A 64 -2.73 13.93 -4.68
CA ILE A 64 -3.74 14.13 -5.71
C ILE A 64 -5.05 13.55 -5.17
N PRO A 65 -5.97 14.36 -4.63
CA PRO A 65 -7.36 13.93 -4.55
C PRO A 65 -7.83 13.70 -5.99
N GLY A 66 -8.36 12.51 -6.25
CA GLY A 66 -9.15 12.26 -7.45
C GLY A 66 -10.45 13.04 -7.41
#